data_AF-A0AAU5T199-F1
#
_entry.id   AF-A0AAU5T199-F1
#
_cell.length_a   1.000
_cell.length_b   1.000
_cell.length_c   1.000
_cell.angle_alpha   90.00
_cell.angle_beta   90.00
_cell.angle_gamma   90.00
#
_symmetry.space_group_name_H-M   'P 1'
#
loop_
_entity.id
_entity.type
_entity.pdbx_description
1 polymer ?
#
loop_
_entity_poly.entity_id
_entity_poly.type
_entity_poly.pdbx_seq_one_letter_code
_entity_poly.pdbx_strand_id
1 'polypeptide(L)'
;MGDHESAAKPAQQALVLLQAAVAEAAAGEFDLAKERVPRICALAAQELLPLAKVVAAYLDRFTLVNGHEWASAQAPGEEPRSLDDRVPPARALTLRLMSAWSSEDRAMFTDLFTTAAQDRPAGADHLQDLFIYALEWTEFTALRSVNPRVMVKGICKAIDTHGPSSIDWTTRS
;
A
#
# COMPACT_ATOMS: atom_id res chain seq x y z
N MET A 1 12.17 34.13 -3.15
CA MET A 1 13.00 32.94 -2.88
C MET A 1 12.57 32.42 -1.52
N GLY A 2 11.79 31.34 -1.51
CA GLY A 2 11.14 30.81 -0.32
C GLY A 2 9.76 30.30 -0.71
N ASP A 3 9.64 28.99 -0.87
CA ASP A 3 8.37 28.22 -0.94
C ASP A 3 8.59 26.68 -1.05
N HIS A 4 9.77 26.15 -0.69
CA HIS A 4 10.03 24.69 -0.75
C HIS A 4 10.11 24.00 0.62
N GLU A 5 10.07 24.73 1.74
CA GLU A 5 10.36 24.17 3.07
C GLU A 5 9.12 23.70 3.86
N SER A 6 7.90 23.96 3.37
CA SER A 6 6.66 23.71 4.12
C SER A 6 5.94 22.39 3.75
N ALA A 7 5.94 21.99 2.47
CA ALA A 7 5.23 20.80 1.98
C ALA A 7 5.91 19.46 2.33
N ALA A 8 7.19 19.47 2.70
CA ALA A 8 7.92 18.25 3.07
C ALA A 8 7.48 17.65 4.42
N LYS A 9 7.01 18.49 5.37
CA LYS A 9 6.66 18.05 6.72
C LYS A 9 5.41 17.16 6.78
N PRO A 10 4.30 17.48 6.10
CA PRO A 10 3.11 16.61 6.08
C PRO A 10 3.37 15.24 5.45
N ALA A 11 4.08 15.20 4.32
CA ALA A 11 4.42 13.94 3.65
C ALA A 11 5.34 13.04 4.51
N GLN A 12 6.33 13.64 5.19
CA GLN A 12 7.22 12.92 6.08
C GLN A 12 6.48 12.40 7.33
N GLN A 13 5.56 13.18 7.89
CA GLN A 13 4.70 12.74 9.00
C GLN A 13 3.79 11.57 8.58
N ALA A 14 3.19 11.63 7.40
CA ALA A 14 2.35 10.57 6.88
C ALA A 14 3.15 9.29 6.60
N LEU A 15 4.40 9.39 6.14
CA LEU A 15 5.29 8.24 5.99
C LEU A 15 5.61 7.58 7.34
N VAL A 16 5.89 8.37 8.38
CA VAL A 16 6.11 7.85 9.74
C VAL A 16 4.84 7.18 10.28
N LEU A 17 3.67 7.78 10.05
CA LEU A 17 2.38 7.18 10.44
C LEU A 17 2.14 5.86 9.70
N LEU A 18 2.48 5.77 8.41
CA LEU A 18 2.37 4.54 7.63
C LEU A 18 3.30 3.46 8.17
N GLN A 19 4.56 3.79 8.48
CA GLN A 19 5.51 2.85 9.07
C GLN A 19 5.04 2.33 10.44
N ALA A 20 4.49 3.22 11.27
CA ALA A 20 3.93 2.85 12.57
C ALA A 20 2.72 1.92 12.40
N ALA A 21 1.80 2.24 11.47
CA ALA A 21 0.64 1.40 11.20
C ALA A 21 1.05 -0.01 10.73
N VAL A 22 2.01 -0.10 9.81
CA VAL A 22 2.54 -1.41 9.36
C VAL A 22 3.17 -2.19 10.52
N ALA A 23 3.90 -1.53 11.41
CA ALA A 23 4.51 -2.18 12.57
C ALA A 23 3.46 -2.67 13.59
N GLU A 24 2.40 -1.89 13.82
CA GLU A 24 1.28 -2.28 14.69
C GLU A 24 0.50 -3.46 14.09
N ALA A 25 0.18 -3.42 12.79
CA ALA A 25 -0.45 -4.55 12.10
C ALA A 25 0.41 -5.83 12.16
N ALA A 26 1.73 -5.68 12.01
CA ALA A 26 2.68 -6.79 12.18
C ALA A 26 2.70 -7.39 13.60
N ALA A 27 2.33 -6.60 14.61
CA ALA A 27 2.27 -7.02 16.01
C ALA A 27 0.90 -7.61 16.40
N GLY A 28 -0.07 -7.65 15.48
CA GLY A 28 -1.45 -8.06 15.75
C GLY A 28 -2.33 -6.95 16.33
N GLU A 29 -1.86 -5.70 16.31
CA GLU A 29 -2.58 -4.51 16.80
C GLU A 29 -3.31 -3.81 15.63
N PHE A 30 -4.12 -4.57 14.88
CA PHE A 30 -4.72 -4.09 13.64
C PHE A 30 -5.68 -2.92 13.84
N ASP A 31 -6.47 -2.91 14.91
CA ASP A 31 -7.38 -1.81 15.20
C ASP A 31 -6.63 -0.48 15.39
N LEU A 32 -5.51 -0.50 16.14
CA LEU A 32 -4.64 0.67 16.32
C LEU A 32 -3.98 1.10 15.00
N ALA A 33 -3.53 0.14 14.19
CA ALA A 33 -2.97 0.42 12.88
C ALA A 33 -3.99 1.12 11.96
N LYS A 34 -5.24 0.64 11.95
CA LYS A 34 -6.33 1.17 11.13
C LYS A 34 -6.73 2.58 11.52
N GLU A 35 -6.70 2.93 12.81
CA GLU A 35 -6.99 4.30 13.30
C GLU A 35 -6.02 5.36 12.76
N ARG A 36 -4.84 4.96 12.27
CA ARG A 36 -3.87 5.88 11.66
C ARG A 36 -4.19 6.22 10.21
N VAL A 37 -4.91 5.36 9.49
CA VAL A 37 -5.18 5.52 8.06
C VAL A 37 -5.92 6.84 7.74
N PRO A 38 -6.96 7.26 8.47
CA PRO A 38 -7.62 8.55 8.22
C PRO A 38 -6.65 9.74 8.32
N ARG A 39 -5.63 9.67 9.18
CA ARG A 39 -4.63 10.74 9.33
C ARG A 39 -3.63 10.77 8.17
N ILE A 40 -3.30 9.61 7.61
CA ILE A 40 -2.48 9.51 6.40
C ILE A 40 -3.26 10.06 5.19
N CYS A 41 -4.54 9.69 5.07
CA CYS A 41 -5.42 10.10 3.98
C CYS A 41 -5.97 11.54 4.12
N ALA A 42 -5.62 12.26 5.19
CA ALA A 42 -5.93 13.68 5.33
C ALA A 42 -5.06 14.59 4.42
N LEU A 43 -3.99 14.04 3.84
CA LEU A 43 -3.18 14.73 2.85
C LEU A 43 -3.96 15.01 1.56
N ALA A 44 -3.55 16.04 0.81
CA ALA A 44 -4.11 16.27 -0.52
C ALA A 44 -3.76 15.09 -1.45
N ALA A 45 -4.64 14.79 -2.41
CA ALA A 45 -4.46 13.65 -3.33
C ALA A 45 -3.09 13.63 -4.04
N GLN A 46 -2.58 14.81 -4.40
CA GLN A 46 -1.25 14.99 -5.01
C GLN A 46 -0.09 14.60 -4.07
N GLU A 47 -0.26 14.79 -2.76
CA GLU A 47 0.70 14.41 -1.73
C GLU A 47 0.53 12.95 -1.31
N LEU A 48 -0.69 12.40 -1.44
CA LEU A 48 -1.00 11.02 -1.13
C LEU A 48 -0.53 10.04 -2.22
N LEU A 49 -0.51 10.45 -3.49
CA LEU A 49 -0.09 9.60 -4.62
C LEU A 49 1.34 9.03 -4.44
N PRO A 50 2.37 9.80 -4.07
CA PRO A 50 3.68 9.23 -3.74
C PRO A 50 3.62 8.16 -2.63
N LEU A 51 2.83 8.36 -1.58
CA LEU A 51 2.65 7.37 -0.51
C LEU A 51 1.92 6.12 -1.01
N ALA A 52 0.90 6.28 -1.85
CA ALA A 52 0.20 5.16 -2.47
C ALA A 52 1.13 4.29 -3.32
N LYS A 53 2.08 4.91 -4.04
CA LYS A 53 3.13 4.19 -4.77
C LYS A 53 4.07 3.43 -3.83
N VAL A 54 4.41 4.00 -2.67
CA VAL A 54 5.20 3.30 -1.63
C VAL A 54 4.43 2.10 -1.10
N VAL A 55 3.13 2.25 -0.81
CA VAL A 55 2.27 1.15 -0.34
C VAL A 55 2.14 0.05 -1.39
N ALA A 56 1.92 0.41 -2.65
CA ALA A 56 1.85 -0.55 -3.74
C ALA A 56 3.18 -1.30 -3.93
N ALA A 57 4.31 -0.60 -3.87
CA ALA A 57 5.64 -1.22 -3.90
C ALA A 57 5.85 -2.19 -2.72
N TYR A 58 5.39 -1.81 -1.52
CA TYR A 58 5.43 -2.66 -0.34
C TYR A 58 4.59 -3.93 -0.56
N LEU A 59 3.32 -3.78 -0.91
CA LEU A 59 2.38 -4.88 -1.14
C LEU A 59 2.86 -5.85 -2.24
N ASP A 60 3.35 -5.33 -3.36
CA ASP A 60 3.86 -6.12 -4.48
C ASP A 60 5.02 -7.01 -4.06
N ARG A 61 6.03 -6.43 -3.44
CA ARG A 61 7.22 -7.14 -2.97
C ARG A 61 6.94 -8.07 -1.81
N PHE A 62 6.09 -7.63 -0.87
CA PHE A 62 5.71 -8.43 0.26
C PHE A 62 4.96 -9.69 -0.18
N THR A 63 4.09 -9.56 -1.17
CA THR A 63 3.35 -10.70 -1.75
C THR A 63 4.29 -11.65 -2.49
N LEU A 64 5.21 -11.11 -3.30
CA LEU A 64 6.24 -11.88 -4.01
C LEU A 64 7.11 -12.73 -3.07
N VAL A 65 7.62 -12.14 -1.98
CA VAL A 65 8.48 -12.85 -1.01
C VAL A 65 7.75 -13.94 -0.24
N ASN A 66 6.42 -13.82 -0.09
CA ASN A 66 5.58 -14.83 0.53
C ASN A 66 5.08 -15.89 -0.48
N GLY A 67 5.61 -15.92 -1.70
CA GLY A 67 5.31 -16.94 -2.71
C GLY A 67 3.94 -16.78 -3.37
N HIS A 68 3.36 -15.59 -3.32
CA HIS A 68 2.09 -15.25 -3.96
C HIS A 68 2.37 -14.34 -5.18
N GLU A 69 1.68 -14.59 -6.30
CA GLU A 69 1.63 -13.67 -7.43
C GLU A 69 0.32 -12.86 -7.36
N TRP A 70 0.39 -11.55 -7.55
CA TRP A 70 -0.79 -10.68 -7.61
C TRP A 70 -1.75 -11.01 -8.76
N ALA A 71 -1.23 -11.65 -9.82
CA ALA A 71 -1.90 -11.83 -11.10
C ALA A 71 -3.15 -12.75 -11.05
N SER A 72 -3.45 -13.41 -9.93
CA SER A 72 -4.58 -14.33 -9.85
C SER A 72 -5.42 -14.13 -8.59
N ALA A 73 -6.16 -13.02 -8.52
CA ALA A 73 -7.33 -12.93 -7.65
C ALA A 73 -8.47 -13.90 -8.07
N GLN A 74 -8.15 -15.06 -8.65
CA GLN A 74 -9.07 -16.10 -9.05
C GLN A 74 -8.72 -17.37 -8.26
N ALA A 75 -9.59 -17.75 -7.33
CA ALA A 75 -9.48 -19.07 -6.72
C ALA A 75 -9.65 -20.13 -7.84
N PRO A 76 -8.87 -21.23 -7.83
CA PRO A 76 -9.02 -22.26 -8.84
C PRO A 76 -10.45 -22.84 -8.80
N GLY A 77 -11.21 -22.69 -9.90
CA GLY A 77 -12.55 -23.29 -10.06
C GLY A 77 -13.74 -22.35 -9.88
N GLU A 78 -13.55 -21.05 -9.64
CA GLU A 78 -14.66 -20.07 -9.67
C GLU A 78 -15.01 -19.62 -11.11
N GLU A 79 -16.30 -19.55 -11.42
CA GLU A 79 -16.79 -18.92 -12.65
C GLU A 79 -16.27 -17.47 -12.77
N PRO A 80 -15.94 -16.99 -13.98
CA PRO A 80 -15.48 -15.62 -14.19
C PRO A 80 -16.60 -14.62 -13.91
N ARG A 81 -16.74 -14.22 -12.64
CA ARG A 81 -17.56 -13.07 -12.22
C ARG A 81 -16.72 -11.80 -12.22
N SER A 82 -17.35 -10.65 -12.47
CA SER A 82 -16.67 -9.37 -12.40
C SER A 82 -16.07 -9.19 -11.00
N LEU A 83 -14.87 -8.58 -10.93
CA LEU A 83 -14.27 -8.15 -9.67
C LEU A 83 -15.25 -7.31 -8.82
N ASP A 84 -16.08 -6.51 -9.51
CA ASP A 84 -17.07 -5.63 -8.90
C ASP A 84 -18.23 -6.38 -8.21
N ASP A 85 -18.45 -7.65 -8.58
CA ASP A 85 -19.50 -8.49 -7.98
C ASP A 85 -19.00 -9.30 -6.77
N ARG A 86 -17.67 -9.34 -6.55
CA ARG A 86 -17.04 -10.21 -5.54
C ARG A 86 -16.57 -9.46 -4.31
N VAL A 87 -16.27 -8.17 -4.45
CA VAL A 87 -15.72 -7.34 -3.37
C VAL A 87 -16.36 -5.94 -3.37
N PRO A 88 -16.37 -5.23 -2.23
CA PRO A 88 -16.83 -3.84 -2.21
C PRO A 88 -16.07 -2.96 -3.21
N PRO A 89 -16.68 -1.86 -3.73
CA PRO A 89 -16.07 -1.01 -4.76
C PRO A 89 -14.66 -0.51 -4.44
N ALA A 90 -14.41 -0.11 -3.18
CA ALA A 90 -13.09 0.34 -2.74
C ALA A 90 -12.02 -0.77 -2.87
N ARG A 91 -12.39 -2.00 -2.52
CA ARG A 91 -11.51 -3.16 -2.68
C ARG A 91 -11.29 -3.52 -4.14
N ALA A 92 -12.33 -3.42 -4.98
CA ALA A 92 -12.18 -3.63 -6.42
C ALA A 92 -11.18 -2.64 -7.03
N LEU A 93 -11.23 -1.37 -6.63
CA LEU A 93 -10.25 -0.36 -7.03
C LEU A 93 -8.84 -0.72 -6.55
N THR A 94 -8.66 -1.07 -5.27
CA THR A 94 -7.36 -1.48 -4.72
C THR A 94 -6.75 -2.64 -5.51
N LEU A 95 -7.55 -3.65 -5.86
CA LEU A 95 -7.08 -4.78 -6.68
C LEU A 95 -6.68 -4.35 -8.10
N ARG A 96 -7.42 -3.42 -8.72
CA ARG A 96 -7.06 -2.84 -10.02
C ARG A 96 -5.77 -2.02 -9.95
N LEU A 97 -5.60 -1.21 -8.90
CA LEU A 97 -4.36 -0.47 -8.63
C LEU A 97 -3.19 -1.44 -8.50
N MET A 98 -3.32 -2.50 -7.70
CA MET A 98 -2.26 -3.49 -7.52
C MET A 98 -1.96 -4.26 -8.80
N SER A 99 -2.98 -4.59 -9.61
CA SER A 99 -2.78 -5.20 -10.93
C SER A 99 -1.98 -4.29 -11.85
N ALA A 100 -2.34 -3.00 -11.97
CA ALA A 100 -1.59 -2.04 -12.78
C ALA A 100 -0.16 -1.88 -12.26
N TRP A 101 0.03 -1.84 -10.93
CA TRP A 101 1.34 -1.75 -10.32
C TRP A 101 2.23 -2.96 -10.63
N SER A 102 1.69 -4.18 -10.52
CA SER A 102 2.41 -5.43 -10.73
C SER A 102 2.73 -5.69 -12.20
N SER A 103 1.87 -5.22 -13.13
CA SER A 103 2.13 -5.25 -14.58
C SER A 103 3.02 -4.11 -15.08
N GLU A 104 3.69 -3.37 -14.17
CA GLU A 104 4.55 -2.22 -14.46
C GLU A 104 3.85 -1.04 -15.18
N ASP A 105 2.52 -1.02 -15.24
CA ASP A 105 1.73 0.07 -15.81
C ASP A 105 1.54 1.22 -14.80
N ARG A 106 2.62 1.99 -14.62
CA ARG A 106 2.66 3.15 -13.70
C ARG A 106 1.70 4.27 -14.11
N ALA A 107 1.39 4.38 -15.40
CA ALA A 107 0.47 5.38 -15.93
C ALA A 107 -0.96 5.05 -15.49
N MET A 108 -1.41 3.81 -15.76
CA MET A 108 -2.73 3.36 -15.35
C MET A 108 -2.91 3.37 -13.82
N PHE A 109 -1.88 3.01 -13.05
CA PHE A 109 -1.93 3.19 -11.58
C PHE A 109 -2.23 4.64 -11.19
N THR A 110 -1.52 5.59 -11.80
CA THR A 110 -1.67 7.02 -11.49
C THR A 110 -3.05 7.53 -11.91
N ASP A 111 -3.53 7.13 -13.08
CA ASP A 111 -4.83 7.54 -13.61
C ASP A 111 -5.99 7.00 -12.75
N LEU A 112 -5.94 5.72 -12.36
CA LEU A 112 -6.93 5.12 -11.46
C LEU A 112 -6.96 5.82 -10.10
N PHE A 113 -5.79 6.08 -9.51
CA PHE A 113 -5.68 6.72 -8.20
C PHE A 113 -6.20 8.16 -8.21
N THR A 114 -5.80 8.93 -9.23
CA THR A 114 -6.22 10.33 -9.38
C THR A 114 -7.70 10.46 -9.70
N THR A 115 -8.26 9.55 -10.53
CA THR A 115 -9.70 9.48 -10.81
C THR A 115 -10.49 9.18 -9.54
N ALA A 116 -10.03 8.19 -8.75
CA ALA A 116 -10.67 7.84 -7.49
C ALA A 116 -10.65 9.02 -6.48
N ALA A 117 -9.56 9.78 -6.44
CA ALA A 117 -9.46 10.97 -5.59
C ALA A 117 -10.43 12.10 -5.97
N GLN A 118 -10.92 12.14 -7.21
CA GLN A 118 -11.86 13.14 -7.70
C GLN A 118 -13.32 12.76 -7.44
N ASP A 119 -13.59 11.52 -7.06
CA ASP A 119 -14.94 11.01 -6.77
C ASP A 119 -15.46 11.58 -5.44
N ARG A 120 -16.35 12.58 -5.49
CA ARG A 120 -16.78 13.32 -4.28
C ARG A 120 -17.50 12.48 -3.22
N PRO A 121 -18.41 11.53 -3.54
CA PRO A 121 -19.07 10.73 -2.52
C PRO A 121 -18.19 9.60 -1.96
N ALA A 122 -17.33 8.98 -2.77
CA ALA A 122 -16.66 7.72 -2.39
C ALA A 122 -15.11 7.82 -2.37
N GLY A 123 -14.53 8.93 -2.79
CA GLY A 123 -13.08 9.08 -2.97
C GLY A 123 -12.29 8.84 -1.69
N ALA A 124 -12.79 9.29 -0.54
CA ALA A 124 -12.11 9.04 0.74
C ALA A 124 -12.02 7.54 1.06
N ASP A 125 -13.08 6.77 0.83
CA ASP A 125 -13.11 5.33 1.12
C ASP A 125 -12.23 4.56 0.12
N HIS A 126 -12.30 4.95 -1.16
CA HIS A 126 -11.47 4.42 -2.23
C HIS A 126 -9.97 4.60 -1.96
N LEU A 127 -9.56 5.78 -1.52
CA LEU A 127 -8.16 6.07 -1.24
C LEU A 127 -7.66 5.36 0.01
N GLN A 128 -8.50 5.23 1.04
CA GLN A 128 -8.14 4.57 2.30
C GLN A 128 -7.96 3.06 2.14
N ASP A 129 -8.76 2.40 1.29
CA ASP A 129 -8.74 0.94 1.17
C ASP A 129 -7.36 0.40 0.75
N LEU A 130 -6.59 1.11 -0.10
CA LEU A 130 -5.22 0.69 -0.43
C LEU A 130 -4.32 0.59 0.82
N PHE A 131 -4.44 1.55 1.74
CA PHE A 131 -3.65 1.56 2.98
C PHE A 131 -4.17 0.50 3.95
N ILE A 132 -5.49 0.38 4.12
CA ILE A 132 -6.10 -0.65 4.96
C ILE A 132 -5.70 -2.05 4.47
N TYR A 133 -5.75 -2.27 3.16
CA TYR A 133 -5.41 -3.54 2.57
C TYR A 133 -3.94 -3.91 2.77
N ALA A 134 -3.04 -2.92 2.76
CA ALA A 134 -1.66 -3.15 3.15
C ALA A 134 -1.54 -3.68 4.58
N LEU A 135 -2.28 -3.09 5.53
CA LEU A 135 -2.30 -3.54 6.93
C LEU A 135 -2.90 -4.94 7.08
N GLU A 136 -4.01 -5.23 6.40
CA GLU A 136 -4.65 -6.56 6.41
C GLU A 136 -3.67 -7.63 5.93
N TRP A 137 -2.94 -7.34 4.85
CA TRP A 137 -1.97 -8.26 4.29
C TRP A 137 -0.76 -8.45 5.23
N THR A 138 -0.28 -7.35 5.84
CA THR A 138 0.77 -7.40 6.85
C THR A 138 0.36 -8.28 8.03
N GLU A 139 -0.82 -8.06 8.61
CA GLU A 139 -1.33 -8.81 9.75
C GLU A 139 -1.51 -10.28 9.40
N PHE A 140 -2.17 -10.58 8.28
CA PHE A 140 -2.39 -11.96 7.82
C PHE A 140 -1.07 -12.73 7.66
N THR A 141 -0.06 -12.12 7.05
CA THR A 141 1.26 -12.74 6.90
C THR A 141 1.99 -12.84 8.24
N ALA A 142 1.89 -11.84 9.11
CA ALA A 142 2.51 -11.86 10.43
C ALA A 142 1.96 -13.00 11.29
N LEU A 143 0.63 -13.18 11.31
CA LEU A 143 -0.05 -14.28 12.01
C LEU A 143 0.39 -15.65 11.49
N ARG A 144 0.67 -15.77 10.19
CA ARG A 144 1.17 -17.01 9.57
C ARG A 144 2.67 -17.21 9.73
N SER A 145 3.40 -16.14 10.07
CA SER A 145 4.84 -16.16 10.29
C SER A 145 5.12 -16.51 11.75
N VAL A 146 5.82 -17.62 11.99
CA VAL A 146 6.18 -18.07 13.35
C VAL A 146 7.09 -17.06 14.08
N ASN A 147 7.64 -16.05 13.37
CA ASN A 147 8.56 -15.08 13.94
C ASN A 147 8.50 -13.70 13.22
N PRO A 148 8.13 -12.61 13.91
CA PRO A 148 8.13 -11.25 13.36
C PRO A 148 9.48 -10.80 12.77
N ARG A 149 10.62 -11.30 13.28
CA ARG A 149 11.94 -11.01 12.73
C ARG A 149 12.13 -11.60 11.33
N VAL A 150 11.49 -12.73 11.04
CA VAL A 150 11.53 -13.36 9.71
C VAL A 150 10.74 -12.51 8.72
N MET A 151 9.60 -11.95 9.15
CA MET A 151 8.81 -11.04 8.33
C MET A 151 9.58 -9.75 8.00
N VAL A 152 10.18 -9.11 9.01
CA VAL A 152 11.03 -7.91 8.80
C VAL A 152 12.21 -8.24 7.87
N LYS A 153 12.89 -9.37 8.07
CA LYS A 153 13.99 -9.80 7.21
C LYS A 153 13.52 -10.06 5.77
N GLY A 154 12.33 -10.62 5.58
CA GLY A 154 11.70 -10.81 4.27
C GLY A 154 11.43 -9.49 3.57
N ILE A 155 10.85 -8.52 4.29
CA ILE A 155 10.59 -7.16 3.79
C ILE A 155 11.89 -6.45 3.41
N CYS A 156 12.90 -6.46 4.28
CA CYS A 156 14.21 -5.86 3.99
C CYS A 156 14.84 -6.50 2.75
N LYS A 157 14.85 -7.84 2.65
CA LYS A 157 15.38 -8.54 1.47
C LYS A 157 14.63 -8.16 0.20
N ALA A 158 13.30 -8.00 0.26
CA ALA A 158 12.49 -7.59 -0.88
C ALA A 158 12.82 -6.15 -1.33
N ILE A 159 13.03 -5.26 -0.36
CA ILE A 159 13.46 -3.88 -0.62
C ILE A 159 14.86 -3.86 -1.24
N ASP A 160 15.81 -4.67 -0.75
CA ASP A 160 17.17 -4.71 -1.29
C ASP A 160 17.21 -5.33 -2.70
N THR A 161 16.38 -6.35 -2.97
CA THR A 161 16.41 -7.10 -4.24
C THR A 161 15.60 -6.41 -5.33
N HIS A 162 14.50 -5.74 -4.98
CA HIS A 162 13.55 -5.18 -5.95
C HIS A 162 13.31 -3.68 -5.74
N GLY A 163 14.08 -3.03 -4.85
CA GLY A 163 14.08 -1.61 -4.51
C GLY A 163 14.15 -0.65 -5.69
N PRO A 164 13.57 0.56 -5.61
CA PRO A 164 13.92 1.60 -6.56
C PRO A 164 15.40 1.93 -6.35
N SER A 165 16.20 1.84 -7.41
CA SER A 165 17.65 2.12 -7.38
C SER A 165 18.00 3.55 -6.93
N SER A 166 17.01 4.47 -6.93
CA SER A 166 17.16 5.88 -6.57
C SER A 166 16.85 6.22 -5.11
N ILE A 167 16.33 5.28 -4.30
CA ILE A 167 16.16 5.51 -2.87
C ILE A 167 17.37 4.90 -2.18
N ASP A 168 18.43 5.69 -2.06
CA ASP A 168 19.64 5.32 -1.34
C ASP A 168 19.36 5.33 0.17
N TRP A 169 18.78 4.24 0.67
CA TRP A 169 18.51 4.00 2.10
C TRP A 169 19.81 3.95 2.94
N THR A 170 20.98 3.96 2.29
CA THR A 170 22.31 3.77 2.87
C THR A 170 23.14 5.04 3.01
N THR A 171 22.56 6.23 2.86
CA THR A 171 23.25 7.46 3.31
C THR A 171 23.27 7.52 4.85
N ARG A 172 24.12 6.68 5.44
CA ARG A 172 24.69 6.88 6.76
C ARG A 172 25.43 8.22 6.70
N SER A 173 24.89 9.21 7.38
CA SER A 173 25.66 10.37 7.84
C SER A 173 26.63 9.92 8.93
#